data_AF-A0A2U1YMZ2-F1
#
_entry.id   AF-A0A2U1YMZ2-F1
#
_cell.length_a   1.000
_cell.length_b   1.000
_cell.length_c   1.000
_cell.angle_alpha   90.00
_cell.angle_beta   90.00
_cell.angle_gamma   90.00
#
_symmetry.space_group_name_H-M   'P 1'
#
loop_
_entity.id
_entity.type
_entity.pdbx_description
1 polymer ?
#
loop_
_entity_poly.entity_id
_entity_poly.type
_entity_poly.pdbx_seq_one_letter_code
_entity_poly.pdbx_strand_id
1 'polypeptide(L)'
;MCALKRTAEAAAGARCVQTVAIRLGVPLRLASTLLRRAAAEGLIPSGVLPRKINRVARVEPEALLLAIDGARSVREVAGRLGLSYAWARSNLRLAVRDGIIPASAVPDGRQSRRKKPRPATPPVVRKPPPTKTIVALREQGLPYREIGDQVGLSGERVRQILKSFGKDGRLPAKPGAVKIPYRISAVLDEAHELARSGETLAEISRRLRVNPTDLSAALAGRFGFRFRVGSRPKPGRDEEVAKLHAEGLTQAEIGRRLGIVQPQVSKLFKRLGLASTVRRPRP
;
A
#
# COMPACT_ATOMS: atom_id res chain seq x y z
N MET A 1 20.47 -39.41 1.31
CA MET A 1 20.44 -39.70 -0.15
C MET A 1 19.10 -40.29 -0.62
N CYS A 2 18.61 -41.42 -0.09
CA CYS A 2 17.40 -42.10 -0.61
C CYS A 2 16.12 -41.21 -0.63
N ALA A 3 15.86 -40.44 0.43
CA ALA A 3 14.67 -39.58 0.51
C ALA A 3 14.63 -38.44 -0.53
N LEU A 4 15.78 -37.91 -0.93
CA LEU A 4 15.85 -36.78 -1.87
C LEU A 4 15.66 -37.23 -3.32
N LYS A 5 16.15 -38.42 -3.69
CA LYS A 5 15.87 -39.03 -4.99
C LYS A 5 14.38 -39.32 -5.17
N ARG A 6 13.74 -39.95 -4.17
CA ARG A 6 12.28 -40.16 -4.16
C ARG A 6 11.49 -38.85 -4.25
N THR A 7 12.01 -37.78 -3.63
CA THR A 7 11.39 -36.44 -3.73
C THR A 7 11.50 -35.87 -5.15
N ALA A 8 12.64 -36.02 -5.82
CA ALA A 8 12.84 -35.57 -7.19
C ALA A 8 11.93 -36.33 -8.17
N GLU A 9 11.82 -37.65 -8.03
CA GLU A 9 10.88 -38.49 -8.79
C GLU A 9 9.42 -38.07 -8.54
N ALA A 10 9.03 -37.87 -7.28
CA ALA A 10 7.69 -37.39 -6.93
C ALA A 10 7.41 -35.98 -7.48
N ALA A 11 8.44 -35.15 -7.65
CA ALA A 11 8.34 -33.82 -8.24
C ALA A 11 8.22 -33.83 -9.77
N ALA A 12 8.64 -34.90 -10.45
CA ALA A 12 8.53 -35.01 -11.90
C ALA A 12 7.05 -34.95 -12.33
N GLY A 13 6.73 -33.96 -13.18
CA GLY A 13 5.37 -33.69 -13.64
C GLY A 13 4.42 -33.10 -12.58
N ALA A 14 4.89 -32.87 -11.34
CA ALA A 14 4.05 -32.28 -10.29
C ALA A 14 3.92 -30.76 -10.51
N ARG A 15 2.68 -30.28 -10.69
CA ARG A 15 2.41 -28.84 -10.86
C ARG A 15 2.51 -28.04 -9.55
N CYS A 16 2.43 -28.72 -8.39
CA CYS A 16 2.47 -28.06 -7.09
C CYS A 16 3.07 -28.96 -5.98
N VAL A 17 3.51 -28.31 -4.89
CA VAL A 17 4.13 -28.96 -3.73
C VAL A 17 3.20 -29.98 -3.05
N GLN A 18 1.89 -29.77 -3.13
CA GLN A 18 0.91 -30.66 -2.50
C GLN A 18 0.81 -32.02 -3.21
N THR A 19 0.90 -32.04 -4.55
CA THR A 19 0.97 -33.29 -5.31
C THR A 19 2.19 -34.11 -4.89
N VAL A 20 3.33 -33.44 -4.68
CA VAL A 20 4.56 -34.07 -4.18
C VAL A 20 4.35 -34.61 -2.76
N ALA A 21 3.71 -33.84 -1.88
CA ALA A 21 3.41 -34.26 -0.52
C ALA A 21 2.53 -35.52 -0.46
N ILE A 22 1.47 -35.57 -1.28
CA ILE A 22 0.57 -36.73 -1.40
C ILE A 22 1.33 -37.95 -1.95
N ARG A 23 2.09 -37.79 -3.04
CA ARG A 23 2.89 -38.88 -3.64
C ARG A 23 3.91 -39.47 -2.66
N LEU A 24 4.47 -38.63 -1.79
CA LEU A 24 5.43 -39.04 -0.77
C LEU A 24 4.78 -39.56 0.52
N GLY A 25 3.47 -39.35 0.72
CA GLY A 25 2.79 -39.67 1.98
C GLY A 25 3.30 -38.85 3.16
N VAL A 26 3.74 -37.59 2.94
CA VAL A 26 4.33 -36.74 3.99
C VAL A 26 3.59 -35.40 4.15
N PRO A 27 3.70 -34.74 5.32
CA PRO A 27 3.10 -33.41 5.51
C PRO A 27 3.66 -32.36 4.54
N LEU A 28 2.82 -31.41 4.14
CA LEU A 28 3.16 -30.36 3.15
C LEU A 28 4.41 -29.55 3.54
N ARG A 29 4.59 -29.26 4.84
CA ARG A 29 5.78 -28.56 5.34
C ARG A 29 7.06 -29.37 5.06
N LEU A 30 7.03 -30.68 5.32
CA LEU A 30 8.16 -31.56 5.10
C LEU A 30 8.46 -31.71 3.60
N ALA A 31 7.43 -31.91 2.77
CA ALA A 31 7.58 -31.94 1.31
C ALA A 31 8.22 -30.65 0.76
N SER A 32 7.81 -29.47 1.27
CA SER A 32 8.42 -28.20 0.86
C SER A 32 9.89 -28.10 1.25
N THR A 33 10.29 -28.63 2.40
CA THR A 33 11.69 -28.63 2.86
C THR A 33 12.52 -29.59 2.02
N LEU A 34 12.01 -30.79 1.76
CA LEU A 34 12.66 -31.80 0.92
C LEU A 34 12.87 -31.30 -0.51
N LEU A 35 11.86 -30.64 -1.11
CA LEU A 35 11.99 -30.05 -2.45
C LEU A 35 13.09 -28.98 -2.53
N ARG A 36 13.18 -28.09 -1.52
CA ARG A 36 14.26 -27.07 -1.49
C ARG A 36 15.63 -27.71 -1.34
N ARG A 37 15.74 -28.75 -0.52
CA ARG A 37 17.00 -29.47 -0.32
C ARG A 37 17.40 -30.24 -1.58
N ALA A 38 16.47 -30.93 -2.22
CA ALA A 38 16.70 -31.62 -3.49
C ALA A 38 17.13 -30.65 -4.61
N ALA A 39 16.52 -29.46 -4.67
CA ALA A 39 16.96 -28.42 -5.62
C ALA A 39 18.35 -27.85 -5.29
N ALA A 40 18.67 -27.66 -4.00
CA ALA A 40 20.00 -27.20 -3.58
C ALA A 40 21.11 -28.23 -3.90
N GLU A 41 20.77 -29.52 -3.86
CA GLU A 41 21.65 -30.63 -4.25
C GLU A 41 21.65 -30.91 -5.77
N GLY A 42 20.96 -30.09 -6.58
CA GLY A 42 20.94 -30.20 -8.04
C GLY A 42 20.08 -31.36 -8.59
N LEU A 43 19.32 -32.05 -7.74
CA LEU A 43 18.45 -33.17 -8.15
C LEU A 43 17.16 -32.69 -8.85
N ILE A 44 16.78 -31.42 -8.65
CA ILE A 44 15.63 -30.79 -9.31
C ILE A 44 16.10 -29.44 -9.88
N PRO A 45 15.94 -29.18 -11.19
CA PRO A 45 16.26 -27.87 -11.75
C PRO A 45 15.44 -26.78 -11.07
N SER A 46 16.08 -25.67 -10.68
CA SER A 46 15.44 -24.58 -9.94
C SER A 46 14.23 -23.97 -10.67
N GLY A 47 14.22 -23.99 -12.01
CA GLY A 47 13.09 -23.55 -12.83
C GLY A 47 11.90 -24.51 -12.90
N VAL A 48 12.07 -25.76 -12.47
CA VAL A 48 11.05 -26.83 -12.52
C VAL A 48 10.41 -27.06 -11.15
N LEU A 49 10.84 -26.32 -10.13
CA LEU A 49 10.27 -26.45 -8.79
C LEU A 49 8.75 -26.23 -8.83
N PRO A 50 7.95 -27.20 -8.33
CA PRO A 50 6.52 -27.06 -8.26
C PRO A 50 6.21 -25.75 -7.54
N ARG A 51 5.43 -24.87 -8.16
CA ARG A 51 5.12 -23.58 -7.55
C ARG A 51 4.53 -23.85 -6.18
N LYS A 52 4.96 -23.05 -5.19
CA LYS A 52 4.26 -22.97 -3.91
C LYS A 52 2.91 -22.35 -4.23
N ILE A 53 1.98 -23.20 -4.64
CA ILE A 53 0.62 -22.80 -4.85
C ILE A 53 0.15 -22.47 -3.44
N ASN A 54 0.15 -21.18 -3.11
CA ASN A 54 -0.64 -20.65 -2.00
C ASN A 54 -2.11 -20.84 -2.41
N ARG A 55 -2.62 -22.07 -2.39
CA ARG A 55 -4.05 -22.32 -2.58
C ARG A 55 -4.59 -22.77 -1.25
N VAL A 56 -5.39 -21.87 -0.68
CA VAL A 56 -6.85 -22.08 -0.60
C VAL A 56 -7.15 -23.57 -0.74
N ALA A 57 -7.24 -24.29 0.38
CA ALA A 57 -7.82 -25.62 0.42
C ALA A 57 -9.09 -25.55 -0.44
N ARG A 58 -9.10 -26.35 -1.51
CA ARG A 58 -10.26 -26.46 -2.37
C ARG A 58 -11.34 -27.05 -1.50
N VAL A 59 -12.36 -26.26 -1.24
CA VAL A 59 -13.58 -26.76 -0.62
C VAL A 59 -14.25 -27.61 -1.68
N GLU A 60 -14.72 -28.79 -1.28
CA GLU A 60 -15.48 -29.64 -2.18
C GLU A 60 -16.69 -28.88 -2.74
N PRO A 61 -16.98 -28.97 -4.05
CA PRO A 61 -18.08 -28.23 -4.68
C PRO A 61 -19.42 -28.39 -3.95
N GLU A 62 -19.71 -29.60 -3.48
CA GLU A 62 -20.94 -29.93 -2.74
C GLU A 62 -21.03 -29.18 -1.40
N ALA A 63 -19.93 -29.18 -0.63
CA ALA A 63 -19.87 -28.43 0.63
C ALA A 63 -20.03 -26.92 0.38
N LEU A 64 -19.51 -26.41 -0.74
CA LEU A 64 -19.68 -25.00 -1.12
C LEU A 64 -21.14 -24.68 -1.48
N LEU A 65 -21.82 -25.53 -2.24
CA LEU A 65 -23.23 -25.38 -2.58
C LEU A 65 -24.12 -25.37 -1.33
N LEU A 66 -23.91 -26.35 -0.43
CA LEU A 66 -24.63 -26.45 0.84
C LEU A 66 -24.36 -25.25 1.77
N ALA A 67 -23.14 -24.72 1.75
CA ALA A 67 -22.81 -23.53 2.52
C ALA A 67 -23.41 -22.23 1.95
N ILE A 68 -23.64 -22.16 0.62
CA ILE A 68 -24.27 -21.01 -0.04
C ILE A 68 -25.78 -20.99 0.21
N ASP A 69 -26.43 -22.15 0.27
CA ASP A 69 -27.87 -22.25 0.37
C ASP A 69 -28.42 -21.52 1.61
N GLY A 70 -29.27 -20.50 1.39
CA GLY A 70 -29.79 -19.64 2.46
C GLY A 70 -28.79 -18.70 3.13
N ALA A 71 -27.52 -18.65 2.72
CA ALA A 71 -26.53 -17.75 3.29
C ALA A 71 -26.78 -16.29 2.86
N ARG A 72 -26.79 -15.36 3.82
CA ARG A 72 -27.07 -13.93 3.55
C ARG A 72 -25.83 -13.12 3.20
N SER A 73 -24.65 -13.70 3.40
CA SER A 73 -23.37 -13.06 3.13
C SER A 73 -22.24 -14.06 2.97
N VAL A 74 -21.17 -13.68 2.26
CA VAL A 74 -19.92 -14.44 2.17
C VAL A 74 -19.33 -14.77 3.56
N ARG A 75 -19.58 -13.93 4.58
CA ARG A 75 -19.10 -14.19 5.95
C ARG A 75 -19.81 -15.37 6.60
N GLU A 76 -21.10 -15.55 6.30
CA GLU A 76 -21.87 -16.70 6.78
C GLU A 76 -21.42 -17.98 6.10
N VAL A 77 -21.21 -17.94 4.77
CA VAL A 77 -20.59 -19.05 4.01
C VAL A 77 -19.24 -19.44 4.62
N ALA A 78 -18.41 -18.44 4.97
CA ALA A 78 -17.12 -18.68 5.61
C ALA A 78 -17.27 -19.39 6.96
N GLY A 79 -18.23 -18.97 7.79
CA GLY A 79 -18.52 -19.61 9.07
C GLY A 79 -18.98 -21.06 8.91
N ARG A 80 -19.88 -21.34 7.96
CA ARG A 80 -20.37 -22.70 7.67
C ARG A 80 -19.26 -23.64 7.19
N LEU A 81 -18.28 -23.12 6.44
CA LEU A 81 -17.15 -23.90 5.94
C LEU A 81 -15.97 -23.97 6.93
N GLY A 82 -16.05 -23.31 8.08
CA GLY A 82 -14.91 -23.19 9.01
C GLY A 82 -13.70 -22.45 8.40
N LEU A 83 -13.93 -21.55 7.44
CA LEU A 83 -12.90 -20.82 6.71
C LEU A 83 -12.79 -19.35 7.13
N SER A 84 -11.63 -18.75 6.88
CA SER A 84 -11.51 -17.30 6.91
C SER A 84 -12.36 -16.64 5.80
N TYR A 85 -12.84 -15.43 6.04
CA TYR A 85 -13.60 -14.66 5.05
C TYR A 85 -12.88 -14.52 3.70
N ALA A 86 -11.57 -14.23 3.73
CA ALA A 86 -10.76 -14.08 2.53
C ALA A 86 -10.67 -15.39 1.71
N TRP A 87 -10.67 -16.53 2.41
CA TRP A 87 -10.65 -17.85 1.79
C TRP A 87 -11.99 -18.24 1.20
N ALA A 88 -13.08 -18.09 1.94
CA ALA A 88 -14.42 -18.32 1.41
C ALA A 88 -14.69 -17.46 0.18
N ARG A 89 -14.31 -16.17 0.21
CA ARG A 89 -14.41 -15.26 -0.95
C ARG A 89 -13.58 -15.73 -2.14
N SER A 90 -12.37 -16.23 -1.89
CA SER A 90 -11.51 -16.77 -2.95
C SER A 90 -12.10 -18.05 -3.57
N ASN A 91 -12.58 -18.98 -2.75
CA ASN A 91 -13.25 -20.21 -3.21
C ASN A 91 -14.52 -19.92 -4.01
N LEU A 92 -15.39 -19.01 -3.54
CA LEU A 92 -16.58 -18.60 -4.28
C LEU A 92 -16.24 -17.98 -5.64
N ARG A 93 -15.21 -17.13 -5.72
CA ARG A 93 -14.75 -16.56 -7.00
C ARG A 93 -14.24 -17.63 -7.96
N LEU A 94 -13.49 -18.60 -7.46
CA LEU A 94 -13.01 -19.73 -8.26
C LEU A 94 -14.18 -20.58 -8.75
N ALA A 95 -15.15 -20.89 -7.87
CA ALA A 95 -16.33 -21.66 -8.24
C ALA A 95 -17.21 -20.96 -9.28
N VAL A 96 -17.38 -19.63 -9.20
CA VAL A 96 -18.07 -18.84 -10.25
C VAL A 96 -17.31 -18.92 -11.57
N ARG A 97 -15.99 -18.69 -11.53
CA ARG A 97 -15.15 -18.71 -12.73
C ARG A 97 -15.13 -20.08 -13.40
N ASP A 98 -15.12 -21.14 -12.59
CA ASP A 98 -15.05 -22.52 -13.05
C ASP A 98 -16.47 -23.07 -13.40
N GLY A 99 -17.52 -22.24 -13.33
CA GLY A 99 -18.90 -22.59 -13.74
C GLY A 99 -19.68 -23.47 -12.76
N ILE A 100 -19.15 -23.71 -11.56
CA ILE A 100 -19.76 -24.56 -10.53
C ILE A 100 -20.98 -23.87 -9.91
N ILE A 101 -20.90 -22.54 -9.74
CA ILE A 101 -22.00 -21.73 -9.21
C ILE A 101 -22.25 -20.52 -10.11
N PRO A 102 -23.50 -20.10 -10.34
CA PRO A 102 -23.78 -18.87 -11.05
C PRO A 102 -23.38 -17.66 -10.19
N ALA A 103 -22.96 -16.56 -10.82
CA ALA A 103 -22.57 -15.34 -10.11
C ALA A 103 -23.70 -14.77 -9.23
N SER A 104 -24.96 -14.99 -9.62
CA SER A 104 -26.16 -14.61 -8.87
C SER A 104 -26.36 -15.39 -7.56
N ALA A 105 -25.79 -16.59 -7.44
CA ALA A 105 -25.87 -17.40 -6.22
C ALA A 105 -24.87 -16.93 -5.15
N VAL A 106 -23.88 -16.10 -5.48
CA VAL A 106 -22.91 -15.60 -4.50
C VAL A 106 -23.57 -14.56 -3.59
N PRO A 107 -23.62 -14.76 -2.26
CA PRO A 107 -24.28 -13.82 -1.37
C PRO A 107 -23.59 -12.45 -1.36
N ASP A 108 -24.24 -11.42 -1.92
CA ASP A 108 -23.73 -10.05 -1.86
C ASP A 108 -24.02 -9.44 -0.48
N GLY A 109 -22.97 -9.31 0.34
CA GLY A 109 -23.04 -8.66 1.65
C GLY A 109 -23.53 -7.20 1.61
N ARG A 110 -23.57 -6.57 0.43
CA ARG A 110 -24.18 -5.23 0.27
C ARG A 110 -25.71 -5.28 0.33
N GLN A 111 -26.34 -6.36 -0.16
CA GLN A 111 -27.79 -6.48 -0.15
C GLN A 111 -28.35 -6.69 1.26
N SER A 112 -27.67 -7.47 2.09
CA SER A 112 -28.09 -7.68 3.49
C SER A 112 -28.00 -6.39 4.34
N ARG A 113 -27.06 -5.49 4.03
CA ARG A 113 -27.00 -4.16 4.67
C ARG A 113 -28.08 -3.19 4.20
N ARG A 114 -28.59 -3.33 2.97
CA ARG A 114 -29.68 -2.48 2.45
C ARG A 114 -31.05 -2.85 3.01
N LYS A 115 -31.29 -4.11 3.37
CA LYS A 115 -32.62 -4.60 3.79
C LYS A 115 -33.03 -4.27 5.22
N LYS A 116 -32.12 -3.84 6.11
CA LYS A 116 -32.58 -3.19 7.34
C LYS A 116 -32.96 -1.76 6.95
N PRO A 117 -34.26 -1.39 6.90
CA PRO A 117 -34.60 0.02 6.82
C PRO A 117 -33.86 0.68 7.98
N ARG A 118 -32.98 1.62 7.67
CA ARG A 118 -32.45 2.47 8.72
C ARG A 118 -33.69 3.03 9.41
N PRO A 119 -33.82 2.93 10.76
CA PRO A 119 -34.92 3.59 11.44
C PRO A 119 -34.98 5.00 10.88
N ALA A 120 -36.14 5.35 10.32
CA ALA A 120 -36.30 6.60 9.58
C ALA A 120 -35.77 7.69 10.50
N THR A 121 -34.59 8.23 10.16
CA THR A 121 -34.08 9.36 10.91
C THR A 121 -35.18 10.40 10.78
N PRO A 122 -35.79 10.86 11.88
CA PRO A 122 -36.88 11.82 11.81
C PRO A 122 -36.40 12.92 10.88
N PRO A 123 -37.22 13.32 9.89
CA PRO A 123 -36.81 14.29 8.90
C PRO A 123 -36.30 15.50 9.66
N VAL A 124 -34.97 15.68 9.65
CA VAL A 124 -34.39 16.88 10.26
C VAL A 124 -34.97 17.98 9.42
N VAL A 125 -35.90 18.76 9.99
CA VAL A 125 -36.49 19.94 9.38
C VAL A 125 -35.36 20.95 9.26
N ARG A 126 -34.52 20.75 8.23
CA ARG A 126 -33.44 21.65 7.91
C ARG A 126 -34.12 22.83 7.25
N LYS A 127 -34.15 23.96 7.96
CA LYS A 127 -34.48 25.25 7.34
C LYS A 127 -33.71 25.32 6.02
N PRO A 128 -34.36 25.67 4.90
CA PRO A 128 -33.68 25.74 3.61
C PRO A 128 -32.46 26.65 3.79
N PRO A 129 -31.27 26.23 3.34
CA PRO A 129 -30.07 27.03 3.50
C PRO A 129 -30.29 28.38 2.82
N PRO A 130 -29.75 29.48 3.37
CA PRO A 130 -29.94 30.81 2.81
C PRO A 130 -29.18 30.93 1.49
N THR A 131 -29.83 30.51 0.40
CA THR A 131 -29.22 30.33 -0.91
C THR A 131 -28.69 31.63 -1.50
N LYS A 132 -29.41 32.74 -1.27
CA LYS A 132 -28.98 34.09 -1.69
C LYS A 132 -27.68 34.51 -1.01
N THR A 133 -27.52 34.21 0.27
CA THR A 133 -26.30 34.49 1.04
C THR A 133 -25.12 33.69 0.50
N ILE A 134 -25.32 32.41 0.15
CA ILE A 134 -24.26 31.56 -0.42
C ILE A 134 -23.76 32.11 -1.77
N VAL A 135 -24.67 32.58 -2.63
CA VAL A 135 -24.30 33.16 -3.93
C VAL A 135 -23.58 34.51 -3.74
N ALA A 136 -24.07 35.38 -2.85
CA ALA A 136 -23.44 36.66 -2.57
C ALA A 136 -22.01 36.50 -2.00
N LEU A 137 -21.82 35.61 -1.03
CA LEU A 137 -20.49 35.29 -0.48
C LEU A 137 -19.57 34.69 -1.55
N ARG A 138 -20.13 33.97 -2.52
CA ARG A 138 -19.35 33.42 -3.64
C ARG A 138 -18.89 34.51 -4.60
N GLU A 139 -19.74 35.49 -4.91
CA GLU A 139 -19.40 36.63 -5.76
C GLU A 139 -18.34 37.54 -5.13
N GLN A 140 -18.25 37.55 -3.80
CA GLN A 140 -17.15 38.17 -3.04
C GLN A 140 -15.83 37.38 -3.10
N GLY A 141 -15.79 36.22 -3.77
CA GLY A 141 -14.57 35.44 -3.97
C GLY A 141 -14.19 34.49 -2.82
N LEU A 142 -15.06 34.29 -1.83
CA LEU A 142 -14.79 33.39 -0.72
C LEU A 142 -14.70 31.91 -1.19
N PRO A 143 -13.77 31.12 -0.64
CA PRO A 143 -13.69 29.69 -0.91
C PRO A 143 -14.85 28.93 -0.27
N TYR A 144 -15.26 27.82 -0.89
CA TYR A 144 -16.42 27.03 -0.46
C TYR A 144 -16.41 26.65 1.03
N ARG A 145 -15.21 26.44 1.60
CA ARG A 145 -15.04 26.11 3.02
C ARG A 145 -15.41 27.27 3.92
N GLU A 146 -14.88 28.47 3.66
CA GLU A 146 -15.16 29.67 4.46
C GLU A 146 -16.64 30.07 4.36
N ILE A 147 -17.24 29.94 3.17
CA ILE A 147 -18.70 30.11 3.01
C ILE A 147 -19.44 29.10 3.89
N GLY A 148 -19.03 27.84 3.85
CA GLY A 148 -19.62 26.77 4.65
C GLY A 148 -19.56 27.03 6.15
N ASP A 149 -18.41 27.49 6.64
CA ASP A 149 -18.20 27.83 8.05
C ASP A 149 -19.14 28.98 8.48
N GLN A 150 -19.38 29.98 7.61
CA GLN A 150 -20.30 31.08 7.88
C GLN A 150 -21.79 30.67 7.86
N VAL A 151 -22.20 29.78 6.95
CA VAL A 151 -23.62 29.39 6.79
C VAL A 151 -23.97 28.07 7.49
N GLY A 152 -23.04 27.46 8.21
CA GLY A 152 -23.24 26.17 8.90
C GLY A 152 -23.40 24.98 7.96
N LEU A 153 -22.72 24.98 6.81
CA LEU A 153 -22.75 23.90 5.81
C LEU A 153 -21.35 23.35 5.55
N SER A 154 -21.26 22.11 5.09
CA SER A 154 -19.99 21.60 4.56
C SER A 154 -19.65 22.31 3.24
N GLY A 155 -18.35 22.52 2.97
CA GLY A 155 -17.92 23.14 1.71
C GLY A 155 -18.37 22.38 0.45
N GLU A 156 -18.51 21.04 0.54
CA GLU A 156 -19.07 20.24 -0.57
C GLU A 156 -20.57 20.53 -0.78
N ARG A 157 -21.33 20.76 0.30
CA ARG A 157 -22.75 21.14 0.16
C ARG A 157 -22.90 22.52 -0.45
N VAL A 158 -22.05 23.48 -0.05
CA VAL A 158 -21.97 24.81 -0.67
C VAL A 158 -21.68 24.70 -2.17
N ARG A 159 -20.70 23.87 -2.56
CA ARG A 159 -20.38 23.62 -3.97
C ARG A 159 -21.56 23.05 -4.74
N GLN A 160 -22.28 22.07 -4.18
CA GLN A 160 -23.47 21.48 -4.81
C GLN A 160 -24.58 22.53 -5.03
N ILE A 161 -24.81 23.39 -4.04
CA ILE A 161 -25.75 24.50 -4.15
C ILE A 161 -25.30 25.43 -5.26
N LEU A 162 -24.07 25.95 -5.24
CA LEU A 162 -23.58 26.85 -6.28
C LEU A 162 -23.62 26.23 -7.69
N LYS A 163 -23.40 24.92 -7.80
CA LYS A 163 -23.54 24.17 -9.05
C LYS A 163 -24.97 24.13 -9.57
N SER A 164 -25.98 23.98 -8.71
CA SER A 164 -27.37 24.06 -9.17
C SER A 164 -27.76 25.46 -9.68
N PHE A 165 -26.99 26.49 -9.33
CA PHE A 165 -27.16 27.86 -9.83
C PHE A 165 -26.21 28.21 -11.00
N GLY A 166 -25.43 27.26 -11.53
CA GLY A 166 -24.45 27.53 -12.59
C GLY A 166 -23.29 28.44 -12.17
N LYS A 167 -23.09 28.63 -10.85
CA LYS A 167 -22.05 29.49 -10.26
C LYS A 167 -20.87 28.68 -9.70
N ASP A 168 -20.69 27.43 -10.18
CA ASP A 168 -19.57 26.56 -9.77
C ASP A 168 -18.23 26.90 -10.46
N GLY A 169 -18.20 28.02 -11.17
CA GLY A 169 -16.99 28.60 -11.75
C GLY A 169 -15.83 28.50 -10.78
N ARG A 170 -14.69 28.03 -11.29
CA ARG A 170 -13.43 28.04 -10.55
C ARG A 170 -13.23 29.47 -10.05
N LEU A 171 -12.98 29.65 -8.75
CA LEU A 171 -12.55 30.97 -8.27
C LEU A 171 -11.37 31.39 -9.14
N PRO A 172 -11.24 32.68 -9.47
CA PRO A 172 -9.94 33.19 -9.84
C PRO A 172 -8.96 32.71 -8.76
N ALA A 173 -7.84 32.12 -9.17
CA ALA A 173 -6.84 31.65 -8.23
C ALA A 173 -6.60 32.77 -7.20
N LYS A 174 -6.62 32.43 -5.89
CA LYS A 174 -6.48 33.43 -4.82
C LYS A 174 -5.43 34.46 -5.23
N PRO A 175 -5.65 35.78 -5.11
CA PRO A 175 -4.55 36.74 -5.25
C PRO A 175 -3.51 36.41 -4.18
N GLY A 176 -2.43 35.72 -4.56
CA GLY A 176 -1.46 35.09 -3.67
C GLY A 176 -1.22 33.58 -3.91
N ALA A 177 -2.17 32.86 -4.52
CA ALA A 177 -1.90 31.61 -5.26
C ALA A 177 -1.25 32.00 -6.59
N VAL A 178 -0.07 32.57 -6.45
CA VAL A 178 0.82 32.89 -7.55
C VAL A 178 1.11 31.54 -8.22
N LYS A 179 0.44 31.23 -9.34
CA LYS A 179 1.04 30.40 -10.40
C LYS A 179 2.35 31.12 -10.65
N ILE A 180 3.46 30.69 -10.04
CA ILE A 180 4.75 31.42 -10.03
C ILE A 180 4.93 31.98 -11.43
N PRO A 181 4.57 33.27 -11.70
CA PRO A 181 4.96 33.84 -12.96
C PRO A 181 6.46 33.83 -12.84
N TYR A 182 7.12 33.62 -13.95
CA TYR A 182 8.56 33.45 -14.09
C TYR A 182 9.44 34.59 -13.50
N ARG A 183 8.89 35.49 -12.67
CA ARG A 183 9.54 36.48 -11.81
C ARG A 183 10.52 35.95 -10.78
N ILE A 184 10.81 34.65 -10.73
CA ILE A 184 12.00 34.23 -10.00
C ILE A 184 12.72 33.07 -10.67
N SER A 185 13.17 33.27 -11.92
CA SER A 185 14.32 32.52 -12.43
C SER A 185 15.45 32.52 -11.40
N ALA A 186 15.76 33.68 -10.82
CA ALA A 186 16.80 33.83 -9.79
C ALA A 186 16.58 32.96 -8.53
N VAL A 187 15.35 32.80 -8.03
CA VAL A 187 15.07 31.95 -6.85
C VAL A 187 15.01 30.48 -7.24
N LEU A 188 14.67 30.14 -8.49
CA LEU A 188 14.82 28.77 -8.97
C LEU A 188 16.27 28.40 -9.18
N ASP A 189 17.10 29.33 -9.65
CA ASP A 189 18.55 29.17 -9.78
C ASP A 189 19.18 29.05 -8.38
N GLU A 190 18.81 29.92 -7.42
CA GLU A 190 19.23 29.81 -6.01
C GLU A 190 18.76 28.48 -5.38
N ALA A 191 17.50 28.11 -5.57
CA ALA A 191 16.97 26.84 -5.07
C ALA A 191 17.72 25.63 -5.64
N HIS A 192 18.16 25.71 -6.89
CA HIS A 192 18.93 24.65 -7.54
C HIS A 192 20.35 24.54 -6.96
N GLU A 193 21.01 25.66 -6.69
CA GLU A 193 22.33 25.65 -6.02
C GLU A 193 22.23 25.15 -4.57
N LEU A 194 21.19 25.56 -3.82
CA LEU A 194 20.92 25.01 -2.49
C LEU A 194 20.64 23.51 -2.55
N ALA A 195 19.90 23.04 -3.55
CA ALA A 195 19.65 21.61 -3.75
C ALA A 195 20.94 20.83 -4.08
N ARG A 196 21.85 21.41 -4.87
CA ARG A 196 23.18 20.84 -5.15
C ARG A 196 24.06 20.77 -3.90
N SER A 197 23.93 21.73 -3.00
CA SER A 197 24.62 21.72 -1.70
C SER A 197 24.08 20.67 -0.71
N GLY A 198 22.97 19.98 -1.06
CA GLY A 198 22.38 18.91 -0.25
C GLY A 198 21.29 19.38 0.73
N GLU A 199 20.87 20.64 0.65
CA GLU A 199 19.69 21.10 1.38
C GLU A 199 18.43 20.34 0.92
N THR A 200 17.51 20.12 1.85
CA THR A 200 16.23 19.48 1.51
C THR A 200 15.24 20.46 0.93
N LEU A 201 14.31 19.91 0.12
CA LEU A 201 13.15 20.66 -0.36
C LEU A 201 12.42 21.44 0.74
N ALA A 202 12.33 20.91 1.96
CA ALA A 202 11.69 21.59 3.09
C ALA A 202 12.53 22.71 3.70
N GLU A 203 13.87 22.60 3.70
CA GLU A 203 14.78 23.68 4.10
C GLU A 203 14.74 24.81 3.07
N ILE A 204 14.91 24.47 1.80
CA ILE A 204 14.88 25.40 0.67
C ILE A 204 13.51 26.10 0.61
N SER A 205 12.41 25.37 0.74
CA SER A 205 11.05 25.92 0.77
C SER A 205 10.85 26.94 1.89
N ARG A 206 11.34 26.64 3.11
CA ARG A 206 11.26 27.58 4.25
C ARG A 206 12.11 28.82 4.03
N ARG A 207 13.34 28.63 3.53
CA ARG A 207 14.30 29.70 3.26
C ARG A 207 13.78 30.68 2.20
N LEU A 208 13.26 30.14 1.10
CA LEU A 208 12.76 30.92 -0.03
C LEU A 208 11.28 31.32 0.11
N ARG A 209 10.61 30.87 1.19
CA ARG A 209 9.17 31.08 1.45
C ARG A 209 8.27 30.63 0.27
N VAL A 210 8.64 29.55 -0.41
CA VAL A 210 7.90 28.97 -1.54
C VAL A 210 7.24 27.66 -1.13
N ASN A 211 6.05 27.36 -1.66
CA ASN A 211 5.40 26.07 -1.43
C ASN A 211 6.30 24.92 -1.92
N PRO A 212 6.58 23.89 -1.08
CA PRO A 212 7.50 22.82 -1.44
C PRO A 212 7.03 22.00 -2.65
N THR A 213 5.71 21.84 -2.84
CA THR A 213 5.16 21.12 -3.99
C THR A 213 5.43 21.86 -5.30
N ASP A 214 5.17 23.17 -5.31
CA ASP A 214 5.39 24.02 -6.49
C ASP A 214 6.89 24.13 -6.81
N LEU A 215 7.71 24.29 -5.77
CA LEU A 215 9.17 24.33 -5.89
C LEU A 215 9.73 23.01 -6.46
N SER A 216 9.25 21.86 -5.97
CA SER A 216 9.68 20.55 -6.48
C SER A 216 9.27 20.35 -7.93
N ALA A 217 8.05 20.76 -8.30
CA ALA A 217 7.58 20.68 -9.68
C ALA A 217 8.39 21.60 -10.60
N ALA A 218 8.71 22.81 -10.14
CA ALA A 218 9.51 23.78 -10.88
C ALA A 218 10.97 23.31 -11.09
N LEU A 219 11.63 22.81 -10.04
CA LEU A 219 12.99 22.27 -10.12
C LEU A 219 13.06 21.03 -11.03
N ALA A 220 12.06 20.15 -10.94
CA ALA A 220 11.98 18.98 -11.80
C ALA A 220 11.72 19.36 -13.27
N GLY A 221 10.88 20.37 -13.52
CA GLY A 221 10.57 20.83 -14.87
C GLY A 221 11.71 21.59 -15.54
N ARG A 222 12.41 22.46 -14.81
CA ARG A 222 13.45 23.34 -15.37
C ARG A 222 14.85 22.71 -15.39
N PHE A 223 15.23 21.99 -14.34
CA PHE A 223 16.59 21.44 -14.19
C PHE A 223 16.63 19.91 -14.22
N GLY A 224 15.48 19.24 -14.36
CA GLY A 224 15.40 17.78 -14.23
C GLY A 224 15.68 17.27 -12.81
N PHE A 225 15.79 18.17 -11.82
CA PHE A 225 16.18 17.81 -10.47
C PHE A 225 14.96 17.27 -9.69
N ARG A 226 15.00 15.98 -9.33
CA ARG A 226 13.94 15.35 -8.54
C ARG A 226 14.45 15.01 -7.14
N PHE A 227 13.83 15.61 -6.13
CA PHE A 227 14.02 15.17 -4.76
C PHE A 227 13.55 13.72 -4.63
N ARG A 228 14.39 12.86 -4.07
CA ARG A 228 13.99 11.48 -3.77
C ARG A 228 12.93 11.54 -2.67
N VAL A 229 11.72 11.12 -3.00
CA VAL A 229 10.65 10.90 -2.02
C VAL A 229 11.00 9.64 -1.23
N GLY A 230 11.89 9.79 -0.26
CA GLY A 230 12.39 8.72 0.59
C GLY A 230 12.97 9.33 1.85
N SER A 231 12.74 8.66 2.98
CA SER A 231 13.20 9.06 4.30
C SER A 231 14.66 9.53 4.24
N ARG A 232 14.90 10.83 4.54
CA ARG A 232 16.24 11.40 4.55
C ARG A 232 17.14 10.47 5.39
N PRO A 233 18.34 10.10 4.92
CA PRO A 233 19.37 9.65 5.84
C PRO A 233 19.51 10.75 6.87
N LYS A 234 19.30 10.45 8.16
CA LYS A 234 19.51 11.47 9.19
C LYS A 234 20.99 11.92 9.07
N PRO A 235 21.28 13.22 8.97
CA PRO A 235 22.67 13.69 8.98
C PRO A 235 23.37 13.17 10.24
N GLY A 236 24.66 12.84 10.13
CA GLY A 236 25.45 12.21 11.20
C GLY A 236 25.22 10.70 11.40
N ARG A 237 24.18 10.11 10.77
CA ARG A 237 23.89 8.68 10.96
C ARG A 237 24.95 7.77 10.36
N ASP A 238 25.65 8.22 9.33
CA ASP A 238 26.74 7.48 8.70
C ASP A 238 27.97 7.46 9.62
N GLU A 239 28.28 8.59 10.26
CA GLU A 239 29.35 8.73 11.24
C GLU A 239 29.06 7.91 12.50
N GLU A 240 27.82 7.94 13.00
CA GLU A 240 27.38 7.10 14.12
C GLU A 240 27.53 5.61 13.80
N VAL A 241 27.14 5.20 12.59
CA VAL A 241 27.28 3.80 12.14
C VAL A 241 28.74 3.39 12.02
N ALA A 242 29.60 4.26 11.50
CA ALA A 242 31.04 4.02 11.43
C ALA A 242 31.68 3.93 12.81
N LYS A 243 31.31 4.82 13.74
CA LYS A 243 31.80 4.81 15.13
C LYS A 243 31.40 3.53 15.87
N LEU A 244 30.12 3.14 15.81
CA LEU A 244 29.65 1.90 16.44
C LEU A 244 30.28 0.64 15.80
N HIS A 245 30.60 0.69 14.50
CA HIS A 245 31.32 -0.39 13.84
C HIS A 245 32.78 -0.48 14.30
N ALA A 246 33.46 0.65 14.47
CA ALA A 246 34.81 0.72 15.03
C ALA A 246 34.86 0.21 16.49
N GLU A 247 33.78 0.39 17.26
CA GLU A 247 33.58 -0.20 18.59
C GLU A 247 33.33 -1.72 18.56
N GLY A 248 33.28 -2.35 17.37
CA GLY A 248 33.15 -3.79 17.19
C GLY A 248 31.71 -4.32 17.20
N LEU A 249 30.69 -3.46 17.18
CA LEU A 249 29.29 -3.90 17.18
C LEU A 249 28.91 -4.53 15.83
N THR A 250 28.08 -5.56 15.90
CA THR A 250 27.49 -6.19 14.70
C THR A 250 26.39 -5.33 14.09
N GLN A 251 26.09 -5.51 12.79
CA GLN A 251 25.01 -4.77 12.11
C GLN A 251 23.64 -4.89 12.81
N ALA A 252 23.37 -6.03 13.46
CA ALA A 252 22.13 -6.25 14.19
C ALA A 252 22.07 -5.41 15.48
N GLU A 253 23.20 -5.30 16.19
CA GLU A 253 23.32 -4.48 17.41
C GLU A 253 23.27 -2.99 17.08
N ILE A 254 23.96 -2.56 16.03
CA ILE A 254 23.90 -1.19 15.50
C ILE A 254 22.44 -0.85 15.14
N GLY A 255 21.74 -1.77 14.47
CA GLY A 255 20.33 -1.60 14.12
C GLY A 255 19.43 -1.42 15.35
N ARG A 256 19.61 -2.26 16.38
CA ARG A 256 18.89 -2.12 17.65
C ARG A 256 19.20 -0.79 18.35
N ARG A 257 20.47 -0.38 18.37
CA ARG A 257 20.92 0.84 19.07
C ARG A 257 20.44 2.12 18.38
N LEU A 258 20.42 2.15 17.05
CA LEU A 258 20.01 3.34 16.26
C LEU A 258 18.52 3.33 15.84
N GLY A 259 17.76 2.30 16.23
CA GLY A 259 16.35 2.13 15.86
C GLY A 259 16.14 1.96 14.36
N ILE A 260 17.04 1.25 13.67
CA ILE A 260 16.97 0.98 12.22
C ILE A 260 17.03 -0.52 11.94
N VAL A 261 16.34 -0.95 10.89
CA VAL A 261 16.35 -2.37 10.51
C VAL A 261 17.71 -2.77 9.95
N GLN A 262 18.18 -3.97 10.27
CA GLN A 262 19.49 -4.48 9.83
C GLN A 262 19.77 -4.31 8.31
N PRO A 263 18.80 -4.51 7.38
CA PRO A 263 19.02 -4.26 5.96
C PRO A 263 19.39 -2.80 5.63
N GLN A 264 18.93 -1.82 6.42
CA GLN A 264 19.35 -0.42 6.27
C GLN A 264 20.79 -0.24 6.72
N VAL A 265 21.20 -0.82 7.85
CA VAL A 265 22.60 -0.80 8.32
C VAL A 265 23.53 -1.41 7.28
N SER A 266 23.15 -2.54 6.67
CA SER A 266 23.92 -3.18 5.61
C SER A 266 24.11 -2.26 4.39
N LYS A 267 23.08 -1.49 4.01
CA LYS A 267 23.20 -0.47 2.95
C LYS A 267 24.15 0.66 3.34
N LEU A 268 24.14 1.09 4.61
CA LEU A 268 25.05 2.11 5.12
C LEU A 268 26.50 1.62 5.11
N PHE A 269 26.75 0.38 5.53
CA PHE A 269 28.09 -0.24 5.45
C PHE A 269 28.63 -0.27 4.02
N LYS A 270 27.79 -0.72 3.05
CA LYS A 270 28.16 -0.72 1.63
C LYS A 270 28.49 0.68 1.11
N ARG A 271 27.73 1.69 1.55
CA ARG A 271 27.96 3.08 1.16
C ARG A 271 29.27 3.63 1.74
N LEU A 272 29.61 3.22 2.96
CA LEU A 272 30.82 3.65 3.66
C LEU A 272 32.07 2.83 3.31
N GLY A 273 31.95 1.81 2.46
CA GLY A 273 33.06 0.89 2.18
C GLY A 273 33.48 0.03 3.38
N LEU A 274 32.66 -0.05 4.42
CA LEU A 274 32.95 -0.86 5.61
C LEU A 274 32.72 -2.34 5.26
N ALA A 275 33.76 -3.15 5.38
CA ALA A 275 33.66 -4.59 5.21
C ALA A 275 32.62 -5.13 6.21
N SER A 276 31.69 -5.96 5.72
CA SER A 276 30.79 -6.66 6.63
C SER A 276 31.64 -7.57 7.51
N THR A 277 31.70 -7.28 8.81
CA THR A 277 32.53 -8.04 9.74
C THR A 277 32.26 -9.52 9.57
N VAL A 278 33.35 -10.29 9.51
CA VAL A 278 33.37 -11.74 9.30
C VAL A 278 32.30 -12.39 10.16
N ARG A 279 31.46 -13.25 9.55
CA ARG A 279 30.41 -13.98 10.26
C ARG A 279 31.04 -14.66 11.48
N ARG A 280 30.61 -14.29 12.70
CA ARG A 280 30.95 -15.07 13.87
C ARG A 280 30.53 -16.53 13.61
N PRO A 281 31.38 -17.52 13.96
CA PRO A 281 31.01 -18.92 13.84
C PRO A 281 29.68 -19.13 14.56
N ARG A 282 28.73 -19.79 13.90
CA ARG A 282 27.49 -20.20 14.56
C ARG A 282 27.88 -21.23 15.64
N PRO A 283 27.48 -21.04 16.91
CA PRO A 283 27.59 -22.10 17.90
C PRO A 283 26.72 -23.29 17.50
#